data_AF-A0A7V9V565-F1
#
_entry.id   AF-A0A7V9V565-F1
#
_cell.length_a   1.000
_cell.length_b   1.000
_cell.length_c   1.000
_cell.angle_alpha   90.00
_cell.angle_beta   90.00
_cell.angle_gamma   90.00
#
_symmetry.space_group_name_H-M   'P 1'
#
loop_
_entity.id
_entity.type
_entity.pdbx_description
1 polymer ?
#
loop_
_entity_poly.entity_id
_entity_poly.type
_entity_poly.pdbx_seq_one_letter_code
_entity_poly.pdbx_strand_id
1 'polypeptide(L)'
;MPTEGQYQQLRDRGRVREHAIFAATREPTELELQARWFAGDFGRRFRSTCGKEIEVVQFGTWNRESGPDFIGAAIRVDDGDVIRGSIEFDLTDRSWESHGHATNPAFDDAVLHVFVHASDQTFFTRTTSHRNVPQVRVDLAALPETFAANVPLARPGRCQAPFRGL
;
A
#
# COMPACT_ATOMS: atom_id res chain seq x y z
N MET A 1 -16.84 -41.03 -46.41
CA MET A 1 -16.22 -41.33 -45.10
C MET A 1 -14.80 -40.75 -45.12
N PRO A 2 -14.53 -39.56 -44.54
CA PRO A 2 -13.18 -39.04 -44.44
C PRO A 2 -12.42 -39.79 -43.33
N THR A 3 -11.16 -40.10 -43.61
CA THR A 3 -10.27 -40.92 -42.77
C THR A 3 -9.75 -40.19 -41.53
N GLU A 4 -9.66 -40.94 -40.44
CA GLU A 4 -9.26 -40.61 -39.06
C GLU A 4 -7.95 -39.78 -38.93
N GLY A 5 -7.10 -39.77 -39.96
CA GLY A 5 -5.84 -39.00 -40.00
C GLY A 5 -5.98 -37.49 -40.21
N GLN A 6 -7.09 -36.99 -40.75
CA GLN A 6 -7.27 -35.54 -40.99
C GLN A 6 -7.62 -34.76 -39.71
N TYR A 7 -8.24 -35.41 -38.72
CA TYR A 7 -8.59 -34.77 -37.44
C TYR A 7 -7.38 -34.62 -36.49
N GLN A 8 -6.32 -35.41 -36.66
CA GLN A 8 -5.10 -35.29 -35.87
C GLN A 8 -4.29 -34.03 -36.21
N GLN A 9 -4.24 -33.62 -37.48
CA GLN A 9 -3.50 -32.42 -37.90
C GLN A 9 -4.14 -31.09 -37.45
N LEU A 10 -5.43 -31.09 -37.10
CA LEU A 10 -6.11 -29.93 -36.52
C LEU A 10 -5.89 -29.77 -35.01
N ARG A 11 -5.46 -30.83 -34.30
CA ARG A 11 -5.17 -30.76 -32.86
C ARG A 11 -3.79 -30.16 -32.55
N ASP A 12 -2.84 -30.25 -33.48
CA ASP A 12 -1.48 -29.73 -33.29
C ASP A 12 -1.30 -28.23 -33.65
N ARG A 13 -2.34 -27.56 -34.15
CA ARG A 13 -2.27 -26.14 -34.57
C ARG A 13 -3.03 -25.18 -33.66
N GLY A 14 -3.19 -25.53 -32.39
CA GLY A 14 -4.05 -24.80 -31.45
C GLY A 14 -3.35 -24.26 -30.21
N ARG A 15 -2.08 -23.85 -30.26
CA ARG A 15 -1.55 -22.90 -29.26
C ARG A 15 -1.38 -21.56 -29.92
N VAL A 16 -2.51 -20.87 -30.11
CA VAL A 16 -2.49 -19.42 -30.28
C VAL A 16 -1.89 -18.87 -28.99
N ARG A 17 -0.62 -18.49 -29.03
CA ARG A 17 -0.07 -17.60 -28.03
C ARG A 17 -0.65 -16.25 -28.35
N GLU A 18 -1.61 -15.83 -27.54
CA GLU A 18 -2.04 -14.44 -27.51
C GLU A 18 -0.84 -13.63 -27.00
N HIS A 19 0.00 -13.19 -27.93
CA HIS A 19 0.93 -12.11 -27.64
C HIS A 19 0.04 -10.90 -27.39
N ALA A 20 -0.07 -10.48 -26.13
CA ALA A 20 -0.71 -9.21 -25.80
C ALA A 20 0.04 -8.11 -26.57
N ILE A 21 -0.51 -7.70 -27.72
CA ILE A 21 0.12 -6.73 -28.63
C ILE A 21 0.21 -5.35 -27.96
N PHE A 22 -0.58 -5.14 -26.91
CA PHE A 22 -0.41 -4.08 -25.94
C PHE A 22 -0.52 -4.74 -24.56
N ALA A 23 0.58 -4.77 -23.79
CA ALA A 23 0.42 -4.76 -22.35
C ALA A 23 -0.20 -3.41 -22.03
N ALA A 24 -1.53 -3.33 -21.99
CA ALA A 24 -2.20 -2.19 -21.42
C ALA A 24 -1.74 -2.16 -19.96
N THR A 25 -0.78 -1.29 -19.65
CA THR A 25 -0.39 -0.98 -18.28
C THR A 25 -1.63 -0.41 -17.62
N ARG A 26 -2.38 -1.27 -16.94
CA ARG A 26 -3.48 -0.82 -16.10
C ARG A 26 -2.85 -0.17 -14.88
N GLU A 27 -3.20 1.09 -14.64
CA GLU A 27 -2.83 1.75 -13.39
C GLU A 27 -3.39 0.95 -12.21
N PRO A 28 -2.56 0.62 -11.21
CA PRO A 28 -3.01 -0.12 -10.04
C PRO A 28 -4.03 0.72 -9.26
N THR A 29 -5.07 0.06 -8.76
CA THR A 29 -6.04 0.71 -7.88
C THR A 29 -5.40 1.03 -6.53
N GLU A 30 -5.95 2.00 -5.81
CA GLU A 30 -5.53 2.32 -4.44
C GLU A 30 -5.51 1.07 -3.55
N LEU A 31 -6.52 0.21 -3.69
CA LEU A 31 -6.61 -1.02 -2.94
C LEU A 31 -5.47 -2.01 -3.22
N GLU A 32 -5.04 -2.10 -4.48
CA GLU A 32 -3.91 -2.94 -4.87
C GLU A 32 -2.59 -2.38 -4.35
N LEU A 33 -2.48 -1.06 -4.30
CA LEU A 33 -1.31 -0.37 -3.75
C LEU A 33 -1.24 -0.52 -2.23
N GLN A 34 -2.37 -0.41 -1.53
CA GLN A 34 -2.49 -0.73 -0.11
C GLN A 34 -2.10 -2.20 0.16
N ALA A 35 -2.51 -3.15 -0.68
CA ALA A 35 -2.10 -4.55 -0.55
C ALA A 35 -0.58 -4.72 -0.69
N ARG A 36 0.04 -4.05 -1.66
CA ARG A 36 1.49 -4.05 -1.88
C ARG A 36 2.25 -3.37 -0.75
N TRP A 37 1.71 -2.28 -0.21
CA TRP A 37 2.22 -1.63 1.00
C TRP A 37 2.21 -2.59 2.19
N PHE A 38 1.09 -3.28 2.42
CA PHE A 38 0.97 -4.28 3.48
C PHE A 38 1.94 -5.45 3.32
N ALA A 39 2.18 -5.90 2.08
CA ALA A 39 3.18 -6.93 1.76
C ALA A 39 4.63 -6.46 1.97
N GLY A 40 4.86 -5.14 2.05
CA GLY A 40 6.18 -4.53 2.19
C GLY A 40 6.93 -4.34 0.88
N ASP A 41 6.23 -4.37 -0.26
CA ASP A 41 6.84 -4.32 -1.60
C ASP A 41 7.58 -3.01 -1.87
N PHE A 42 7.18 -1.92 -1.22
CA PHE A 42 7.85 -0.61 -1.33
C PHE A 42 9.07 -0.47 -0.40
N GLY A 43 9.40 -1.51 0.37
CA GLY A 43 10.42 -1.46 1.40
C GLY A 43 9.94 -0.80 2.68
N ARG A 44 10.90 -0.42 3.53
CA ARG A 44 10.62 0.08 4.89
C ARG A 44 11.26 1.42 5.20
N ARG A 45 12.13 1.92 4.33
CA ARG A 45 12.88 3.16 4.54
C ARG A 45 12.58 4.11 3.41
N PHE A 46 12.17 5.31 3.79
CA PHE A 46 11.69 6.32 2.87
C PHE A 46 12.27 7.67 3.26
N ARG A 47 12.28 8.59 2.30
CA ARG A 47 12.55 9.99 2.58
C ARG A 47 11.24 10.77 2.51
N SER A 48 10.95 11.52 3.57
CA SER A 48 9.74 12.35 3.60
C SER A 48 9.84 13.52 2.63
N THR A 49 8.70 14.14 2.31
CA THR A 49 8.63 15.35 1.48
C THR A 49 9.39 16.54 2.08
N CYS A 50 9.58 16.56 3.40
CA CYS A 50 10.41 17.56 4.10
C CYS A 50 11.88 17.12 4.29
N GLY A 51 12.28 15.99 3.70
CA GLY A 51 13.67 15.54 3.63
C GLY A 51 14.16 14.67 4.78
N LYS A 52 13.30 14.34 5.76
CA LYS A 52 13.61 13.47 6.91
C LYS A 52 13.62 11.99 6.52
N GLU A 53 14.40 11.18 7.21
CA GLU A 53 14.33 9.72 7.07
C GLU A 53 13.13 9.17 7.82
N ILE A 54 12.37 8.28 7.19
CA ILE A 54 11.24 7.58 7.79
C ILE A 54 11.49 6.09 7.67
N GLU A 55 11.57 5.39 8.80
CA GLU A 55 11.57 3.92 8.85
C GLU A 55 10.22 3.42 9.36
N VAL A 56 9.52 2.63 8.55
CA VAL A 56 8.34 1.87 8.99
C VAL A 56 8.83 0.66 9.77
N VAL A 57 8.67 0.71 11.09
CA VAL A 57 9.04 -0.38 12.02
C VAL A 57 7.94 -1.46 12.01
N GLN A 58 6.68 -1.06 12.00
CA GLN A 58 5.51 -1.93 11.88
C GLN A 58 4.47 -1.28 10.96
N PHE A 59 4.03 -1.99 9.92
CA PHE A 59 3.01 -1.51 9.00
C PHE A 59 1.62 -1.36 9.64
N GLY A 60 1.38 -2.06 10.75
CA GLY A 60 0.08 -2.11 11.42
C GLY A 60 -0.80 -3.24 10.89
N THR A 61 -2.09 -3.14 11.14
CA THR A 61 -3.12 -4.02 10.60
C THR A 61 -3.88 -3.26 9.52
N TRP A 62 -4.06 -3.87 8.35
CA TRP A 62 -4.87 -3.28 7.27
C TRP A 62 -6.34 -3.19 7.72
N ASN A 63 -6.81 -1.97 7.91
CA ASN A 63 -8.20 -1.65 8.23
C ASN A 63 -9.04 -1.69 6.95
N ARG A 64 -10.16 -2.39 7.02
CA ARG A 64 -11.12 -2.55 5.91
C ARG A 64 -12.43 -1.79 6.15
N GLU A 65 -12.49 -1.09 7.28
CA GLU A 65 -13.64 -0.30 7.73
C GLU A 65 -13.34 1.20 7.57
N SER A 66 -14.17 2.05 8.15
CA SER A 66 -13.94 3.50 8.17
C SER A 66 -12.69 3.87 8.99
N GLY A 67 -12.09 5.00 8.65
CA GLY A 67 -10.91 5.53 9.33
C GLY A 67 -9.64 5.25 8.54
N PRO A 68 -8.46 5.35 9.18
CA PRO A 68 -7.19 5.18 8.50
C PRO A 68 -7.00 3.79 7.90
N ASP A 69 -6.28 3.69 6.78
CA ASP A 69 -6.02 2.41 6.09
C ASP A 69 -5.26 1.39 6.95
N PHE A 70 -4.32 1.85 7.79
CA PHE A 70 -3.56 0.95 8.66
C PHE A 70 -3.56 1.44 10.10
N ILE A 71 -3.99 0.58 11.02
CA ILE A 71 -4.07 0.89 12.44
C ILE A 71 -2.99 0.15 13.24
N GLY A 72 -2.51 0.78 14.32
CA GLY A 72 -1.47 0.18 15.18
C GLY A 72 -0.12 0.03 14.48
N ALA A 73 0.19 0.93 13.55
CA ALA A 73 1.49 1.05 12.92
C ALA A 73 2.52 1.68 13.88
N ALA A 74 3.79 1.54 13.53
CA ALA A 74 4.90 2.17 14.23
C ALA A 74 5.97 2.63 13.24
N ILE A 75 6.39 3.89 13.37
CA ILE A 75 7.43 4.49 12.54
C ILE A 75 8.56 5.06 13.40
N ARG A 76 9.72 5.24 12.80
CA ARG A 76 10.81 6.06 13.34
C ARG A 76 11.09 7.20 12.37
N VAL A 77 11.32 8.40 12.90
CA VAL A 77 11.72 9.58 12.13
C VAL A 77 13.16 9.92 12.49
N ASP A 78 14.04 9.94 11.50
CA ASP A 78 15.49 10.03 11.68
C ASP A 78 15.97 9.00 12.75
N ASP A 79 16.88 9.38 13.64
CA ASP A 79 17.34 8.54 14.77
C ASP A 79 16.50 8.73 16.05
N GLY A 80 15.24 9.18 15.91
CA GLY A 80 14.35 9.46 17.03
C GLY A 80 13.70 8.22 17.67
N ASP A 81 12.80 8.48 18.62
CA ASP A 81 11.98 7.43 19.24
C ASP A 81 10.96 6.84 18.27
N VAL A 82 10.53 5.60 18.54
CA VAL A 82 9.46 4.94 17.77
C VAL A 82 8.11 5.54 18.14
N ILE A 83 7.41 6.08 17.14
CA ILE A 83 6.09 6.68 17.26
C ILE A 83 5.05 5.67 16.79
N ARG A 84 3.98 5.47 17.57
CA ARG A 84 2.86 4.58 17.23
C ARG A 84 1.64 5.38 16.81
N GLY A 85 0.85 4.83 15.90
CA GLY A 85 -0.39 5.43 15.44
C GLY A 85 -0.93 4.73 14.20
N SER A 86 -1.57 5.48 13.32
CA SER A 86 -2.12 4.99 12.06
C SER A 86 -1.34 5.48 10.84
N ILE A 87 -1.52 4.81 9.70
CA ILE A 87 -0.99 5.22 8.40
C ILE A 87 -2.18 5.33 7.44
N GLU A 88 -2.23 6.43 6.70
CA GLU A 88 -3.14 6.60 5.57
C GLU A 88 -2.39 6.44 4.25
N PHE A 89 -3.01 5.78 3.29
CA PHE A 89 -2.45 5.56 1.96
C PHE A 89 -3.42 6.07 0.89
N ASP A 90 -3.03 7.15 0.24
CA ASP A 90 -3.82 7.78 -0.82
C ASP A 90 -3.13 7.68 -2.19
N LEU A 91 -3.89 7.79 -3.28
CA LEU A 91 -3.27 7.94 -4.61
C LEU A 91 -2.50 9.26 -4.76
N THR A 92 -2.95 10.34 -4.10
CA THR A 92 -2.36 11.68 -4.28
C THR A 92 -2.09 12.35 -2.94
N ASP A 93 -1.08 13.20 -2.89
CA ASP A 93 -0.75 14.02 -1.71
C ASP A 93 -1.91 14.93 -1.24
N ARG A 94 -2.82 15.30 -2.15
CA ARG A 94 -3.98 16.17 -1.87
C ARG A 94 -5.19 15.43 -1.32
N SER A 95 -5.23 14.11 -1.50
CA SER A 95 -6.36 13.27 -1.09
C SER A 95 -6.70 13.48 0.38
N TRP A 96 -5.69 13.69 1.23
CA TRP A 96 -5.87 14.00 2.64
C TRP A 96 -6.86 15.14 2.93
N GLU A 97 -6.75 16.28 2.25
CA GLU A 97 -7.68 17.39 2.46
C GLU A 97 -8.99 17.17 1.70
N SER A 98 -8.96 16.58 0.49
CA SER A 98 -10.21 16.33 -0.25
C SER A 98 -11.11 15.26 0.37
N HIS A 99 -10.53 14.30 1.10
CA HIS A 99 -11.26 13.32 1.90
C HIS A 99 -11.66 13.86 3.28
N GLY A 100 -11.18 15.04 3.67
CA GLY A 100 -11.50 15.68 4.94
C GLY A 100 -10.77 15.07 6.14
N HIS A 101 -9.66 14.37 5.93
CA HIS A 101 -8.88 13.77 7.03
C HIS A 101 -8.33 14.82 8.00
N ALA A 102 -8.02 16.03 7.50
CA ALA A 102 -7.50 17.12 8.35
C ALA A 102 -8.51 17.65 9.38
N THR A 103 -9.80 17.41 9.19
CA THR A 103 -10.88 17.85 10.10
C THR A 103 -11.61 16.68 10.76
N ASN A 104 -11.17 15.44 10.51
CA ASN A 104 -11.78 14.23 11.03
C ASN A 104 -10.95 13.64 12.20
N PRO A 105 -11.49 13.60 13.43
CA PRO A 105 -10.79 13.07 14.59
C PRO A 105 -10.34 11.60 14.48
N ALA A 106 -10.94 10.81 13.58
CA ALA A 106 -10.50 9.43 13.32
C ALA A 106 -9.06 9.33 12.79
N PHE A 107 -8.50 10.44 12.29
CA PHE A 107 -7.14 10.52 11.74
C PHE A 107 -6.17 11.26 12.68
N ASP A 108 -6.59 11.60 13.90
CA ASP A 108 -5.75 12.37 14.84
C ASP A 108 -4.53 11.60 15.35
N ASP A 109 -4.56 10.27 15.27
CA ASP A 109 -3.42 9.41 15.62
C ASP A 109 -2.54 9.05 14.40
N ALA A 110 -2.82 9.62 13.22
CA ALA A 110 -2.02 9.35 12.02
C ALA A 110 -0.57 9.79 12.21
N VAL A 111 0.36 8.87 11.97
CA VAL A 111 1.80 9.11 12.08
C VAL A 111 2.49 9.20 10.74
N LEU A 112 1.83 8.75 9.66
CA LEU A 112 2.37 8.81 8.31
C LEU A 112 1.22 8.91 7.29
N HIS A 113 1.40 9.76 6.29
CA HIS A 113 0.57 9.78 5.10
C HIS A 113 1.43 9.35 3.91
N VAL A 114 1.05 8.25 3.27
CA VAL A 114 1.74 7.67 2.11
C VAL A 114 0.95 8.00 0.86
N PHE A 115 1.62 8.42 -0.20
CA PHE A 115 0.96 8.69 -1.47
C PHE A 115 1.81 8.30 -2.68
N VAL A 116 1.19 8.23 -3.86
CA VAL A 116 1.86 7.85 -5.11
C VAL A 116 2.19 9.07 -5.96
N HIS A 117 1.17 9.87 -6.29
CA HIS A 117 1.30 10.99 -7.20
C HIS A 117 1.45 12.30 -6.40
N ALA A 118 2.56 12.99 -6.60
CA ALA A 118 2.74 14.32 -6.07
C ALA A 118 1.99 15.34 -6.93
N SER A 119 1.31 16.29 -6.30
CA SER A 119 0.74 17.44 -7.01
C SER A 119 1.81 18.49 -7.32
N ASP A 120 1.48 19.45 -8.18
CA ASP A 120 2.40 20.52 -8.60
C ASP A 120 2.72 21.55 -7.49
N GLN A 121 2.08 21.46 -6.33
CA GLN A 121 2.30 22.40 -5.23
C GLN A 121 2.65 21.64 -3.96
N THR A 122 3.49 22.25 -3.14
CA THR A 122 3.79 21.72 -1.81
C THR A 122 2.55 21.73 -0.94
N PHE A 123 2.26 20.59 -0.35
CA PHE A 123 1.12 20.39 0.54
C PHE A 123 1.60 19.92 1.91
N PHE A 124 0.85 20.27 2.95
CA PHE A 124 1.17 19.91 4.33
C PHE A 124 0.01 19.13 4.93
N THR A 125 0.27 17.88 5.28
CA THR A 125 -0.71 17.04 5.97
C THR A 125 -0.75 17.37 7.46
N ARG A 126 -1.95 17.56 7.99
CA ARG A 126 -2.17 17.90 9.40
C ARG A 126 -3.39 17.18 9.98
N THR A 127 -3.37 16.97 11.28
CA THR A 127 -4.52 16.49 12.06
C THR A 127 -5.44 17.66 12.48
N THR A 128 -6.53 17.35 13.19
CA THR A 128 -7.47 18.37 13.69
C THR A 128 -6.81 19.36 14.66
N SER A 129 -5.80 18.88 15.41
CA SER A 129 -4.97 19.68 16.32
C SER A 129 -3.80 20.40 15.64
N HIS A 130 -3.77 20.43 14.31
CA HIS A 130 -2.71 21.01 13.49
C HIS A 130 -1.33 20.36 13.67
N ARG A 131 -1.27 19.14 14.24
CA ARG A 131 -0.04 18.36 14.27
C ARG A 131 0.31 17.95 12.84
N ASN A 132 1.55 18.23 12.43
CA ASN A 132 2.06 17.78 11.15
C ASN A 132 2.13 16.24 11.10
N VAL A 133 1.58 15.65 10.04
CA VAL A 133 1.75 14.23 9.70
C VAL A 133 2.79 14.15 8.59
N PRO A 134 3.96 13.51 8.82
CA PRO A 134 4.96 13.30 7.79
C PRO A 134 4.35 12.64 6.54
N GLN A 135 4.81 13.07 5.36
CA GLN A 135 4.36 12.49 4.10
C GLN A 135 5.50 11.79 3.37
N VAL A 136 5.20 10.66 2.76
CA VAL A 136 6.14 9.86 1.96
C VAL A 136 5.52 9.55 0.61
N ARG A 137 6.30 9.75 -0.46
CA ARG A 137 5.94 9.29 -1.79
C ARG A 137 6.52 7.90 -2.03
N VAL A 138 5.69 6.95 -2.45
CA VAL A 138 6.15 5.64 -2.95
C VAL A 138 6.28 5.65 -4.47
N ASP A 139 7.27 4.92 -4.98
CA ASP A 139 7.54 4.84 -6.42
C ASP A 139 6.99 3.53 -6.99
N LEU A 140 6.07 3.64 -7.97
CA LEU A 140 5.52 2.48 -8.66
C LEU A 140 6.55 1.77 -9.53
N ALA A 141 7.56 2.49 -10.06
CA ALA A 141 8.62 1.89 -10.86
C ALA A 141 9.57 1.02 -10.02
N ALA A 142 9.57 1.20 -8.69
CA ALA A 142 10.34 0.37 -7.77
C ALA A 142 9.63 -0.95 -7.42
N LEU A 143 8.38 -1.14 -7.86
CA LEU A 143 7.63 -2.36 -7.58
C LEU A 143 8.10 -3.53 -8.46
N PRO A 144 8.15 -4.76 -7.91
CA PRO A 144 8.34 -5.94 -8.73
C PRO A 144 7.18 -6.11 -9.73
N GLU A 145 7.54 -6.45 -10.99
CA GLU A 145 6.59 -6.67 -12.09
C GLU A 145 5.54 -7.74 -11.74
N THR A 146 5.96 -8.77 -11.00
CA THR A 146 5.08 -9.85 -10.56
C THR A 146 4.58 -9.55 -9.15
N PHE A 147 3.27 -9.29 -9.03
CA PHE A 147 2.61 -9.36 -7.73
C PHE A 147 2.60 -10.82 -7.29
N ALA A 148 3.47 -11.18 -6.35
CA ALA A 148 3.36 -12.48 -5.70
C ALA A 148 2.12 -12.42 -4.80
N ALA A 149 0.97 -12.90 -5.30
CA ALA A 149 -0.26 -13.05 -4.52
C ALA A 149 -0.14 -14.02 -3.33
N ASN A 150 1.08 -14.49 -3.03
CA ASN A 150 1.47 -14.88 -1.68
C ASN A 150 1.50 -13.63 -0.79
N VAL A 151 0.35 -12.96 -0.65
CA VAL A 151 0.08 -12.10 0.49
C VAL A 151 0.41 -12.98 1.69
N PRO A 152 1.46 -12.68 2.47
CA PRO A 152 1.64 -13.38 3.71
C PRO A 152 0.36 -13.10 4.48
N LEU A 153 -0.51 -14.11 4.63
CA LEU A 153 -1.59 -14.11 5.61
C LEU A 153 -1.00 -13.44 6.83
N ALA A 154 -1.53 -12.25 7.15
CA ALA A 154 -0.99 -11.31 8.11
C ALA A 154 -0.12 -12.04 9.11
N ARG A 155 1.21 -11.83 9.10
CA ARG A 155 2.04 -12.39 10.17
C ARG A 155 1.38 -11.87 11.44
N PRO A 156 0.80 -12.73 12.30
CA PRO A 156 0.23 -12.26 13.54
C PRO A 156 1.40 -11.60 14.27
N GLY A 157 1.36 -10.28 14.38
CA GLY A 157 2.28 -9.56 15.23
C GLY A 157 2.02 -10.07 16.64
N ARG A 158 2.88 -10.98 17.12
CA ARG A 158 2.87 -11.62 18.45
C ARG A 158 1.51 -12.20 18.88
N CYS A 159 1.34 -13.52 18.75
CA CYS A 159 0.50 -14.24 19.70
C CYS A 159 1.10 -14.18 21.12
N GLN A 160 0.18 -14.25 22.09
CA GLN A 160 0.31 -14.64 23.51
C GLN A 160 0.42 -13.52 24.56
N ALA A 161 -0.74 -13.18 25.14
CA ALA A 161 -0.98 -13.53 26.54
C ALA A 161 -2.42 -14.09 26.68
N PRO A 162 -2.64 -15.18 27.43
CA PRO A 162 -3.95 -15.78 27.62
C PRO A 162 -4.83 -14.92 28.54
N PHE A 163 -6.14 -14.99 28.36
CA PHE A 163 -7.12 -14.48 29.31
C PHE A 163 -6.75 -14.93 30.74
N ARG A 164 -6.40 -13.98 31.61
CA ARG A 164 -6.45 -14.18 33.07
C ARG A 164 -7.62 -13.36 33.59
N GLY A 165 -8.71 -14.02 33.99
CA GLY A 165 -9.84 -13.34 34.62
C GLY A 165 -11.21 -14.02 34.58
N LEU A 166 -11.31 -15.33 34.36
CA LEU A 166 -12.51 -16.12 34.69
C LEU A 166 -12.10 -17.29 35.59
#